data_AF-F7ZKK8-F1
#
_entry.id   AF-F7ZKK8-F1
#
_cell.length_a   1.000
_cell.length_b   1.000
_cell.length_c   1.000
_cell.angle_alpha   90.00
_cell.angle_beta   90.00
_cell.angle_gamma   90.00
#
_symmetry.space_group_name_H-M   'P 1'
#
loop_
_entity.id
_entity.type
_entity.pdbx_description
1 polymer ?
#
loop_
_entity_poly.entity_id
_entity_poly.type
_entity_poly.pdbx_seq_one_letter_code
_entity_poly.pdbx_strand_id
1 'polypeptide(L)'
;MSSSYPNPRALKLPLRDLVRGVRQHAGPAAAMISHALESLPGPLRNAVENITPFDPKGAGLSGPPDPMIVANAAAAMQGADMSATQMATCAGFAISVLLAEARKPDLLVSETILAMCWHDAETQSYRAAALLHAMVRREPFGVAPGFMASGAGPDAGLPLRICIGAVLWLLTEPGDGATPEEELVRISGWLGAGSLEACQKAWNDPQTLNEILLDVSERI
;
A
#
# COMPACT_ATOMS: atom_id res chain seq x y z
N MET A 1 -31.88 -11.79 -12.67
CA MET A 1 -31.63 -10.77 -11.63
C MET A 1 -30.16 -10.41 -11.70
N SER A 2 -29.82 -9.19 -12.09
CA SER A 2 -28.44 -8.70 -12.10
C SER A 2 -27.98 -8.59 -10.64
N SER A 3 -27.19 -9.55 -10.18
CA SER A 3 -26.54 -9.50 -8.87
C SER A 3 -25.52 -8.37 -8.94
N SER A 4 -25.85 -7.20 -8.41
CA SER A 4 -24.88 -6.13 -8.17
C SER A 4 -23.85 -6.66 -7.17
N TYR A 5 -22.67 -7.02 -7.67
CA TYR A 5 -21.60 -7.55 -6.83
C TYR A 5 -21.03 -6.44 -5.95
N PRO A 6 -20.61 -6.76 -4.71
CA PRO A 6 -19.99 -5.78 -3.83
C PRO A 6 -18.71 -5.24 -4.48
N ASN A 7 -18.55 -3.92 -4.45
CA ASN A 7 -17.30 -3.24 -4.83
C ASN A 7 -16.12 -3.95 -4.14
N PRO A 8 -15.04 -4.35 -4.84
CA PRO A 8 -13.92 -5.04 -4.21
C PRO A 8 -13.27 -4.25 -3.05
N ARG A 9 -13.43 -2.92 -3.00
CA ARG A 9 -13.02 -2.09 -1.86
C ARG A 9 -13.82 -2.39 -0.57
N ALA A 10 -15.05 -2.86 -0.70
CA ALA A 10 -15.97 -3.19 0.39
C ALA A 10 -15.77 -4.60 0.96
N LEU A 11 -14.86 -5.41 0.39
CA LEU A 11 -14.49 -6.70 0.95
C LEU A 11 -13.68 -6.52 2.24
N LYS A 12 -13.93 -7.39 3.23
CA LYS A 12 -13.09 -7.46 4.44
C LYS A 12 -11.68 -7.94 4.08
N LEU A 13 -10.67 -7.40 4.76
CA LEU A 13 -9.34 -8.03 4.81
C LEU A 13 -9.50 -9.43 5.44
N PRO A 14 -8.89 -10.52 4.92
CA PRO A 14 -7.85 -10.64 3.87
C PRO A 14 -8.39 -10.94 2.45
N LEU A 15 -9.70 -11.03 2.26
CA LEU A 15 -10.31 -11.38 0.97
C LEU A 15 -10.01 -10.35 -0.12
N ARG A 16 -9.85 -9.08 0.26
CA ARG A 16 -9.45 -8.00 -0.63
C ARG A 16 -8.05 -8.19 -1.21
N ASP A 17 -7.10 -8.67 -0.41
CA ASP A 17 -5.73 -8.97 -0.86
C ASP A 17 -5.71 -10.15 -1.84
N LEU A 18 -6.52 -11.19 -1.57
CA LEU A 18 -6.65 -12.33 -2.47
C LEU A 18 -7.16 -11.88 -3.86
N VAL A 19 -8.21 -11.06 -3.88
CA VAL A 19 -8.78 -10.52 -5.13
C VAL A 19 -7.76 -9.66 -5.89
N ARG A 20 -6.99 -8.82 -5.19
CA ARG A 20 -5.92 -8.02 -5.81
C ARG A 20 -4.83 -8.91 -6.39
N GLY A 21 -4.35 -9.90 -5.64
CA GLY A 21 -3.31 -10.82 -6.08
C GLY A 21 -3.70 -11.60 -7.34
N VAL A 22 -4.93 -12.12 -7.38
CA VAL A 22 -5.46 -12.80 -8.57
C VAL A 22 -5.55 -11.85 -9.76
N ARG A 23 -6.07 -10.63 -9.60
CA ARG A 23 -6.21 -9.66 -10.70
C ARG A 23 -4.88 -9.22 -11.30
N GLN A 24 -3.88 -8.97 -10.47
CA GLN A 24 -2.55 -8.52 -10.90
C GLN A 24 -1.84 -9.59 -11.75
N HIS A 25 -2.20 -10.86 -11.58
CA HIS A 25 -1.59 -12.01 -12.26
C HIS A 25 -2.53 -12.74 -13.24
N ALA A 26 -3.76 -12.25 -13.46
CA ALA A 26 -4.76 -12.88 -14.34
C ALA A 26 -4.54 -12.62 -15.85
N GLY A 27 -3.36 -12.16 -16.28
CA GLY A 27 -2.89 -12.32 -17.66
C GLY A 27 -2.14 -13.66 -17.83
N PRO A 28 -1.90 -14.14 -19.08
CA PRO A 28 -2.34 -15.43 -19.66
C PRO A 28 -2.20 -16.72 -18.80
N ALA A 29 -2.55 -16.65 -17.52
CA ALA A 29 -2.41 -17.71 -16.52
C ALA A 29 -3.76 -18.26 -16.06
N ALA A 30 -4.84 -18.09 -16.84
CA ALA A 30 -6.14 -18.69 -16.53
C ALA A 30 -6.04 -20.23 -16.29
N ALA A 31 -5.09 -20.88 -16.96
CA ALA A 31 -4.77 -22.30 -16.78
C ALA A 31 -3.97 -22.61 -15.49
N MET A 32 -3.28 -21.64 -14.89
CA MET A 32 -2.53 -21.85 -13.63
C MET A 32 -3.44 -21.65 -12.41
N ILE A 33 -4.44 -20.77 -12.51
CA ILE A 33 -5.34 -20.46 -11.40
C ILE A 33 -6.51 -21.45 -11.34
N SER A 34 -6.82 -22.17 -12.43
CA SER A 34 -7.95 -23.13 -12.50
C SER A 34 -7.92 -24.19 -11.40
N HIS A 35 -6.77 -24.81 -11.14
CA HIS A 35 -6.64 -25.83 -10.07
C HIS A 35 -6.78 -25.23 -8.66
N ALA A 36 -6.35 -23.99 -8.46
CA ALA A 36 -6.58 -23.29 -7.20
C ALA A 36 -8.06 -22.94 -7.01
N LEU A 37 -8.76 -22.55 -8.09
CA LEU A 37 -10.19 -22.26 -8.09
C LEU A 37 -11.04 -23.50 -7.76
N GLU A 38 -10.62 -24.68 -8.22
CA GLU A 38 -11.26 -25.97 -7.91
C GLU A 38 -11.24 -26.29 -6.40
N SER A 39 -10.23 -25.80 -5.67
CA SER A 39 -10.13 -25.97 -4.21
C SER A 39 -10.99 -25.00 -3.40
N LEU A 40 -11.51 -23.94 -4.02
CA LEU A 40 -12.35 -22.96 -3.35
C LEU A 40 -13.81 -23.45 -3.25
N PRO A 41 -14.52 -23.15 -2.13
CA PRO A 41 -15.97 -23.29 -2.04
C PRO A 41 -16.68 -22.54 -3.17
N GLY A 42 -17.78 -23.12 -3.69
CA GLY A 42 -18.51 -22.59 -4.85
C GLY A 42 -18.78 -21.07 -4.84
N PRO A 43 -19.21 -20.46 -3.71
CA PRO A 43 -19.40 -19.01 -3.63
C PRO A 43 -18.12 -18.19 -3.87
N LEU A 44 -16.97 -18.66 -3.38
CA LEU A 44 -15.67 -17.99 -3.54
C LEU A 44 -15.11 -18.22 -4.94
N ARG A 45 -15.25 -19.44 -5.47
CA ARG A 45 -14.89 -19.76 -6.85
C ARG A 45 -15.63 -18.85 -7.84
N ASN A 46 -16.94 -18.77 -7.72
CA ASN A 46 -17.78 -17.93 -8.57
C ASN A 46 -17.40 -16.43 -8.43
N ALA A 47 -17.02 -15.96 -7.23
CA ALA A 47 -16.57 -14.59 -7.06
C ALA A 47 -15.27 -14.32 -7.85
N VAL A 48 -14.30 -15.24 -7.78
CA VAL A 48 -13.00 -15.09 -8.46
C VAL A 48 -13.12 -15.26 -9.98
N GLU A 49 -13.93 -16.20 -10.47
CA GLU A 49 -14.19 -16.40 -11.91
C GLU A 49 -14.92 -15.21 -12.57
N ASN A 50 -15.70 -14.45 -11.79
CA ASN A 50 -16.39 -13.25 -12.27
C ASN A 50 -15.52 -11.97 -12.19
N ILE A 51 -14.36 -12.05 -11.53
CA ILE A 51 -13.37 -10.98 -11.40
C ILE A 51 -12.44 -10.93 -12.64
N THR A 52 -12.49 -11.96 -13.49
CA THR A 52 -11.60 -12.25 -14.63
C THR A 52 -11.93 -11.66 -16.02
N PRO A 53 -12.77 -10.63 -16.25
CA PRO A 53 -12.58 -9.81 -17.44
C PRO A 53 -11.28 -9.03 -17.27
N PHE A 54 -10.23 -9.47 -17.96
CA PHE A 54 -8.93 -8.81 -18.03
C PHE A 54 -9.12 -7.41 -18.65
N ASP A 55 -9.09 -6.36 -17.81
CA ASP A 55 -8.91 -4.98 -18.27
C ASP A 55 -7.46 -4.56 -17.95
N PRO A 56 -6.56 -4.50 -18.95
CA PRO A 56 -5.18 -4.08 -18.75
C PRO A 56 -5.05 -2.60 -18.33
N LYS A 57 -6.12 -1.80 -18.41
CA LYS A 57 -6.17 -0.43 -17.90
C LYS A 57 -6.89 -0.32 -16.54
N GLY A 58 -7.49 -1.40 -16.06
CA GLY A 58 -8.29 -1.47 -14.83
C GLY A 58 -7.62 -2.19 -13.67
N ALA A 59 -6.28 -2.35 -13.69
CA ALA A 59 -5.52 -3.19 -12.77
C ALA A 59 -5.42 -2.67 -11.31
N GLY A 60 -6.13 -1.60 -10.95
CA GLY A 60 -6.27 -1.15 -9.57
C GLY A 60 -7.67 -1.40 -9.03
N LEU A 61 -7.81 -1.43 -7.72
CA LEU A 61 -8.88 -0.66 -7.09
C LEU A 61 -8.69 0.81 -7.51
N SER A 62 -8.96 1.15 -8.77
CA SER A 62 -8.32 2.26 -9.48
C SER A 62 -8.78 3.63 -8.98
N GLY A 63 -7.84 4.57 -8.94
CA GLY A 63 -8.03 5.94 -8.46
C GLY A 63 -7.63 6.11 -7.00
N PRO A 64 -7.30 7.35 -6.59
CA PRO A 64 -6.91 7.64 -5.22
C PRO A 64 -7.99 7.22 -4.21
N PRO A 65 -7.61 7.05 -2.93
CA PRO A 65 -8.57 6.96 -1.84
C PRO A 65 -9.50 8.19 -1.84
N ASP A 66 -10.64 8.07 -1.19
CA ASP A 66 -11.52 9.23 -0.96
C ASP A 66 -10.71 10.33 -0.24
N PRO A 67 -10.75 11.60 -0.68
CA PRO A 67 -10.01 12.70 -0.07
C PRO A 67 -10.25 12.83 1.45
N MET A 68 -11.46 12.52 1.92
CA MET A 68 -11.75 12.50 3.35
C MET A 68 -11.00 11.38 4.08
N ILE A 69 -10.79 10.24 3.43
CA ILE A 69 -9.97 9.15 3.99
C ILE A 69 -8.49 9.56 4.01
N VAL A 70 -8.00 10.26 2.99
CA VAL A 70 -6.64 10.82 2.97
C VAL A 70 -6.45 11.82 4.12
N ALA A 71 -7.39 12.74 4.30
CA ALA A 71 -7.39 13.70 5.41
C ALA A 71 -7.38 13.03 6.78
N ASN A 72 -8.20 12.00 6.96
CA ASN A 72 -8.22 11.23 8.20
C ASN A 72 -6.91 10.48 8.44
N ALA A 73 -6.21 10.05 7.39
CA ALA A 73 -4.89 9.42 7.52
C ALA A 73 -3.85 10.40 8.04
N ALA A 74 -3.79 11.61 7.45
CA ALA A 74 -2.91 12.67 7.92
C ALA A 74 -3.19 13.06 9.37
N ALA A 75 -4.47 13.25 9.72
CA ALA A 75 -4.88 13.53 11.10
C ALA A 75 -4.51 12.38 12.06
N ALA A 76 -4.61 11.12 11.62
CA ALA A 76 -4.23 9.97 12.42
C ALA A 76 -2.72 9.92 12.68
N MET A 77 -1.89 10.35 11.74
CA MET A 77 -0.45 10.48 12.00
C MET A 77 -0.15 11.52 13.10
N GLN A 78 -1.05 12.50 13.29
CA GLN A 78 -0.96 13.55 14.31
C GLN A 78 -1.71 13.22 15.63
N GLY A 79 -2.25 12.01 15.78
CA GLY A 79 -2.89 11.58 17.03
C GLY A 79 -4.38 11.27 16.95
N ALA A 80 -5.05 11.57 15.83
CA ALA A 80 -6.47 11.24 15.66
C ALA A 80 -6.71 9.72 15.55
N ASP A 81 -7.96 9.31 15.76
CA ASP A 81 -8.39 7.92 15.58
C ASP A 81 -8.68 7.63 14.11
N MET A 82 -8.23 6.47 13.63
CA MET A 82 -8.52 5.97 12.30
C MET A 82 -8.61 4.45 12.30
N SER A 83 -9.49 3.89 11.48
CA SER A 83 -9.53 2.45 11.32
C SER A 83 -8.30 1.93 10.57
N ALA A 84 -7.76 0.80 11.02
CA ALA A 84 -6.64 0.14 10.35
C ALA A 84 -6.90 -0.18 8.86
N THR A 85 -8.17 -0.42 8.49
CA THR A 85 -8.56 -0.67 7.09
C THR A 85 -8.43 0.57 6.23
N GLN A 86 -8.79 1.75 6.75
CA GLN A 86 -8.63 3.00 6.03
C GLN A 86 -7.16 3.38 5.91
N MET A 87 -6.39 3.27 7.00
CA MET A 87 -4.94 3.51 6.97
C MET A 87 -4.25 2.59 5.95
N ALA A 88 -4.58 1.29 5.97
CA ALA A 88 -4.05 0.34 5.00
C ALA A 88 -4.42 0.69 3.56
N THR A 89 -5.61 1.26 3.32
CA THR A 89 -6.03 1.70 1.99
C THR A 89 -5.17 2.86 1.50
N CYS A 90 -4.89 3.86 2.35
CA CYS A 90 -4.02 4.98 2.03
C CYS A 90 -2.57 4.53 1.80
N ALA A 91 -1.99 3.81 2.77
CA ALA A 91 -0.62 3.30 2.66
C ALA A 91 -0.46 2.37 1.43
N GLY A 92 -1.47 1.55 1.15
CA GLY A 92 -1.47 0.64 0.01
C GLY A 92 -1.50 1.37 -1.34
N PHE A 93 -2.27 2.45 -1.43
CA PHE A 93 -2.25 3.35 -2.59
C PHE A 93 -0.86 3.97 -2.78
N ALA A 94 -0.30 4.58 -1.74
CA ALA A 94 1.01 5.22 -1.83
C ALA A 94 2.11 4.25 -2.29
N ILE A 95 2.17 3.06 -1.66
CA ILE A 95 3.14 2.02 -2.03
C ILE A 95 2.95 1.58 -3.48
N SER A 96 1.71 1.41 -3.95
CA SER A 96 1.44 0.99 -5.33
C SER A 96 1.96 2.00 -6.35
N VAL A 97 1.75 3.31 -6.10
CA VAL A 97 2.26 4.39 -6.96
C VAL A 97 3.78 4.40 -6.96
N LEU A 98 4.42 4.29 -5.79
CA LEU A 98 5.88 4.29 -5.66
C LEU A 98 6.54 3.06 -6.30
N LEU A 99 5.89 1.89 -6.22
CA LEU A 99 6.35 0.68 -6.89
C LEU A 99 6.24 0.79 -8.41
N ALA A 100 5.18 1.41 -8.92
CA ALA A 100 5.04 1.69 -10.35
C ALA A 100 6.14 2.65 -10.83
N GLU A 101 6.44 3.71 -10.07
CA GLU A 101 7.52 4.65 -10.36
C GLU A 101 8.89 3.95 -10.37
N ALA A 102 9.11 3.01 -9.44
CA ALA A 102 10.32 2.19 -9.37
C ALA A 102 10.40 1.07 -10.43
N ARG A 103 9.44 1.00 -11.36
CA ARG A 103 9.31 -0.08 -12.37
C ARG A 103 9.25 -1.48 -11.75
N LYS A 104 8.60 -1.59 -10.59
CA LYS A 104 8.28 -2.84 -9.89
C LYS A 104 6.76 -3.03 -9.71
N PRO A 105 5.93 -2.82 -10.75
CA PRO A 105 4.48 -2.97 -10.64
C PRO A 105 4.04 -4.45 -10.48
N ASP A 106 4.96 -5.39 -10.55
CA ASP A 106 4.73 -6.83 -10.36
C ASP A 106 4.73 -7.25 -8.88
N LEU A 107 5.23 -6.40 -7.97
CA LEU A 107 5.14 -6.67 -6.53
C LEU A 107 3.71 -6.44 -6.03
N LEU A 108 3.20 -7.40 -5.25
CA LEU A 108 1.89 -7.29 -4.62
C LEU A 108 1.99 -6.46 -3.35
N VAL A 109 1.04 -5.56 -3.14
CA VAL A 109 0.85 -4.85 -1.87
C VAL A 109 -0.25 -5.54 -1.05
N SER A 110 0.05 -5.87 0.21
CA SER A 110 -0.91 -6.44 1.17
C SER A 110 -1.43 -5.38 2.12
N GLU A 111 -2.71 -5.07 2.01
CA GLU A 111 -3.38 -4.19 2.97
C GLU A 111 -3.64 -4.86 4.31
N THR A 112 -3.69 -6.20 4.35
CA THR A 112 -3.74 -6.93 5.61
C THR A 112 -2.46 -6.68 6.42
N ILE A 113 -1.29 -6.78 5.79
CA ILE A 113 -0.02 -6.47 6.46
C ILE A 113 0.02 -5.00 6.87
N LEU A 114 -0.42 -4.08 6.01
CA LEU A 114 -0.46 -2.64 6.35
C LEU A 114 -1.39 -2.33 7.52
N ALA A 115 -2.53 -3.01 7.63
CA ALA A 115 -3.43 -2.87 8.77
C ALA A 115 -2.74 -3.34 10.07
N MET A 116 -1.92 -4.40 10.00
CA MET A 116 -1.11 -4.85 11.13
C MET A 116 0.01 -3.86 11.45
N CYS A 117 0.64 -3.25 10.44
CA CYS A 117 1.63 -2.19 10.65
C CYS A 117 1.03 -0.99 11.38
N TRP A 118 -0.20 -0.60 11.01
CA TRP A 118 -0.92 0.47 11.70
C TRP A 118 -1.25 0.09 13.15
N HIS A 119 -1.71 -1.14 13.40
CA HIS A 119 -2.00 -1.58 14.77
C HIS A 119 -0.76 -1.56 15.68
N ASP A 120 0.42 -1.86 15.14
CA ASP A 120 1.68 -1.75 15.87
C ASP A 120 2.04 -0.27 16.20
N ALA A 121 1.58 0.68 15.38
CA ALA A 121 1.97 2.09 15.42
C ALA A 121 0.96 3.03 16.10
N GLU A 122 -0.35 2.75 16.04
CA GLU A 122 -1.42 3.67 16.40
C GLU A 122 -1.41 4.12 17.87
N THR A 123 -0.79 3.34 18.74
CA THR A 123 -0.67 3.63 20.19
C THR A 123 0.67 4.25 20.57
N GLN A 124 1.59 4.41 19.63
CA GLN A 124 2.95 4.90 19.90
C GLN A 124 3.01 6.43 19.90
N SER A 125 3.91 7.00 20.72
CA SER A 125 4.14 8.45 20.78
C SER A 125 4.71 9.02 19.48
N TYR A 126 5.51 8.22 18.76
CA TYR A 126 6.17 8.58 17.50
C TYR A 126 5.59 7.75 16.36
N ARG A 127 4.32 8.01 16.00
CA ARG A 127 3.53 7.17 15.08
C ARG A 127 4.19 6.98 13.71
N ALA A 128 4.84 8.00 13.15
CA ALA A 128 5.49 7.90 11.84
C ALA A 128 6.69 6.96 11.86
N ALA A 129 7.57 7.12 12.85
CA ALA A 129 8.70 6.22 13.06
C ALA A 129 8.22 4.78 13.35
N ALA A 130 7.20 4.62 14.20
CA ALA A 130 6.63 3.32 14.52
C ALA A 130 6.01 2.63 13.30
N LEU A 131 5.28 3.36 12.46
CA LEU A 131 4.69 2.84 11.23
C LEU A 131 5.78 2.42 10.24
N LEU A 132 6.81 3.24 10.06
CA LEU A 132 7.95 2.93 9.20
C LEU A 132 8.66 1.65 9.68
N HIS A 133 8.94 1.53 10.98
CA HIS A 133 9.53 0.32 11.56
C HIS A 133 8.65 -0.91 11.33
N ALA A 134 7.35 -0.78 11.54
CA ALA A 134 6.41 -1.88 11.35
C ALA A 134 6.35 -2.33 9.88
N MET A 135 6.35 -1.39 8.93
CA MET A 135 6.38 -1.67 7.50
C MET A 135 7.67 -2.39 7.09
N VAL A 136 8.84 -1.92 7.55
CA VAL A 136 10.11 -2.59 7.22
C VAL A 136 10.19 -3.98 7.84
N ARG A 137 9.69 -4.16 9.07
CA ARG A 137 9.69 -5.47 9.74
C ARG A 137 8.75 -6.48 9.10
N ARG A 138 7.58 -6.03 8.63
CA ARG A 138 6.51 -6.92 8.15
C ARG A 138 6.48 -7.07 6.63
N GLU A 139 7.23 -6.25 5.89
CA GLU A 139 7.35 -6.30 4.43
C GLU A 139 5.97 -6.30 3.73
N PRO A 140 5.23 -5.18 3.73
CA PRO A 140 3.85 -5.12 3.24
C PRO A 140 3.71 -5.31 1.73
N PHE A 141 4.81 -5.47 1.01
CA PHE A 141 4.80 -5.78 -0.40
C PHE A 141 5.93 -6.73 -0.77
N GLY A 142 5.69 -7.53 -1.80
CA GLY A 142 6.64 -8.53 -2.23
C GLY A 142 6.10 -9.41 -3.35
N VAL A 143 6.82 -10.47 -3.63
CA VAL A 143 6.42 -11.46 -4.63
C VAL A 143 5.28 -12.29 -4.06
N ALA A 144 4.22 -12.45 -4.84
CA ALA A 144 3.10 -13.31 -4.48
C ALA A 144 3.58 -14.76 -4.24
N PRO A 145 3.13 -15.44 -3.16
CA PRO A 145 3.44 -16.86 -2.97
C PRO A 145 3.00 -17.68 -4.19
N GLY A 146 3.93 -18.46 -4.75
CA GLY A 146 3.69 -19.28 -5.95
C GLY A 146 3.95 -18.59 -7.30
N PHE A 147 4.36 -17.32 -7.31
CA PHE A 147 4.72 -16.60 -8.52
C PHE A 147 6.23 -16.35 -8.60
N MET A 148 6.77 -16.36 -9.81
CA MET A 148 8.17 -16.01 -10.06
C MET A 148 8.30 -14.49 -10.19
N ALA A 149 9.26 -13.89 -9.46
CA ALA A 149 9.60 -12.48 -9.63
C ALA A 149 10.04 -12.21 -11.07
N SER A 150 9.51 -11.17 -11.70
CA SER A 150 9.99 -10.76 -13.03
C SER A 150 11.31 -9.98 -12.87
N GLY A 151 12.42 -10.71 -12.80
CA GLY A 151 13.78 -10.15 -12.81
C GLY A 151 14.50 -10.09 -11.46
N ALA A 152 15.65 -9.40 -11.44
CA ALA A 152 16.47 -9.21 -10.26
C ALA A 152 15.64 -8.58 -9.14
N GLY A 153 15.74 -9.15 -7.92
CA GLY A 153 15.06 -8.66 -6.74
C GLY A 153 15.32 -7.16 -6.49
N PRO A 154 14.46 -6.50 -5.70
CA PRO A 154 14.67 -5.09 -5.38
C PRO A 154 16.06 -4.88 -4.75
N ASP A 155 16.75 -3.80 -5.12
CA ASP A 155 17.97 -3.38 -4.43
C ASP A 155 17.70 -3.30 -2.92
N ALA A 156 18.69 -3.65 -2.07
CA ALA A 156 18.48 -3.73 -0.62
C ALA A 156 17.92 -2.44 0.01
N GLY A 157 18.13 -1.28 -0.61
CA GLY A 157 17.59 0.00 -0.16
C GLY A 157 16.21 0.37 -0.72
N LEU A 158 15.71 -0.33 -1.76
CA LEU A 158 14.42 0.00 -2.37
C LEU A 158 13.26 -0.16 -1.39
N PRO A 159 13.14 -1.26 -0.63
CA PRO A 159 11.99 -1.42 0.26
C PRO A 159 11.86 -0.29 1.29
N LEU A 160 12.98 0.11 1.89
CA LEU A 160 13.02 1.20 2.86
C LEU A 160 12.64 2.54 2.21
N ARG A 161 13.16 2.85 1.01
CA ARG A 161 12.81 4.08 0.28
C ARG A 161 11.31 4.19 -0.01
N ILE A 162 10.69 3.08 -0.43
CA ILE A 162 9.25 3.01 -0.69
C ILE A 162 8.47 3.26 0.61
N CYS A 163 8.89 2.65 1.73
CA CYS A 163 8.23 2.85 3.01
C CYS A 163 8.37 4.29 3.52
N ILE A 164 9.54 4.91 3.38
CA ILE A 164 9.75 6.32 3.73
C ILE A 164 8.83 7.21 2.91
N GLY A 165 8.82 7.05 1.58
CA GLY A 165 7.95 7.86 0.69
C GLY A 165 6.47 7.72 1.05
N ALA A 166 6.00 6.51 1.35
CA ALA A 166 4.62 6.28 1.77
C ALA A 166 4.29 6.96 3.10
N VAL A 167 5.19 6.89 4.08
CA VAL A 167 5.01 7.56 5.38
C VAL A 167 5.05 9.08 5.23
N LEU A 168 5.93 9.63 4.39
CA LEU A 168 5.99 11.07 4.13
C LEU A 168 4.68 11.60 3.52
N TRP A 169 4.11 10.90 2.54
CA TRP A 169 2.81 11.29 1.99
C TRP A 169 1.69 11.20 3.03
N LEU A 170 1.69 10.19 3.90
CA LEU A 170 0.72 10.07 4.99
C LEU A 170 0.85 11.19 6.03
N LEU A 171 1.99 11.88 6.10
CA LEU A 171 2.20 13.04 6.97
C LEU A 171 1.81 14.36 6.31
N THR A 172 1.67 14.39 4.99
CA THR A 172 1.29 15.59 4.24
C THR A 172 -0.17 15.95 4.52
N GLU A 173 -0.43 17.24 4.74
CA GLU A 173 -1.80 17.74 4.80
C GLU A 173 -2.45 17.64 3.41
N PRO A 174 -3.74 17.22 3.32
CA PRO A 174 -4.44 17.19 2.06
C PRO A 174 -4.47 18.59 1.44
N GLY A 175 -3.99 18.71 0.19
CA GLY A 175 -4.01 19.98 -0.54
C GLY A 175 -5.42 20.47 -0.85
N ASP A 176 -5.52 21.69 -1.38
CA ASP A 176 -6.77 22.32 -1.85
C ASP A 176 -7.39 21.66 -3.10
N GLY A 177 -6.83 20.53 -3.53
CA GLY A 177 -7.26 19.76 -4.71
C GLY A 177 -6.59 20.19 -6.01
N ALA A 178 -5.66 21.16 -6.00
CA ALA A 178 -4.94 21.59 -7.20
C ALA A 178 -3.96 20.54 -7.74
N THR A 179 -3.33 19.76 -6.84
CA THR A 179 -2.35 18.72 -7.20
C THR A 179 -2.97 17.33 -7.06
N PRO A 180 -2.89 16.46 -8.09
CA PRO A 180 -3.36 15.08 -7.99
C PRO A 180 -2.62 14.30 -6.89
N GLU A 181 -3.34 13.46 -6.14
CA GLU A 181 -2.75 12.64 -5.07
C GLU A 181 -1.57 11.76 -5.54
N GLU A 182 -1.64 11.21 -6.75
CA GLU A 182 -0.52 10.44 -7.31
C GLU A 182 0.75 11.27 -7.47
N GLU A 183 0.63 12.56 -7.78
CA GLU A 183 1.75 13.48 -7.93
C GLU A 183 2.36 13.82 -6.57
N LEU A 184 1.53 14.04 -5.53
CA LEU A 184 1.99 14.18 -4.15
C LEU A 184 2.73 12.92 -3.66
N VAL A 185 2.25 11.73 -4.01
CA VAL A 185 2.94 10.47 -3.73
C VAL A 185 4.29 10.38 -4.46
N ARG A 186 4.39 10.87 -5.70
CA ARG A 186 5.68 10.90 -6.42
C ARG A 186 6.68 11.86 -5.75
N ILE A 187 6.23 13.06 -5.38
CA ILE A 187 7.06 14.07 -4.69
C ILE A 187 7.61 13.51 -3.37
N SER A 188 6.74 12.91 -2.55
CA SER A 188 7.12 12.24 -1.30
C SER A 188 8.07 11.06 -1.54
N GLY A 189 7.91 10.30 -2.62
CA GLY A 189 8.88 9.28 -3.05
C GLY A 189 10.28 9.84 -3.34
N TRP A 190 10.35 11.01 -3.99
CA TRP A 190 11.62 11.67 -4.32
C TRP A 190 12.29 12.21 -3.05
N LEU A 191 11.52 12.87 -2.17
CA LEU A 191 12.02 13.33 -0.87
C LEU A 191 12.43 12.16 0.04
N GLY A 192 11.69 11.05 0.00
CA GLY A 192 12.03 9.82 0.72
C GLY A 192 13.35 9.21 0.26
N ALA A 193 13.65 9.28 -1.04
CA ALA A 193 14.96 8.90 -1.55
C ALA A 193 16.08 9.83 -1.05
N GLY A 194 15.84 11.14 -0.99
CA GLY A 194 16.80 12.13 -0.50
C GLY A 194 17.05 12.06 1.01
N SER A 195 16.09 11.56 1.79
CA SER A 195 16.17 11.46 3.26
C SER A 195 16.60 10.08 3.79
N LEU A 196 16.88 9.13 2.89
CA LEU A 196 17.20 7.74 3.24
C LEU A 196 18.36 7.62 4.24
N GLU A 197 19.48 8.30 3.98
CA GLU A 197 20.66 8.21 4.84
C GLU A 197 20.39 8.78 6.24
N ALA A 198 19.64 9.88 6.33
CA ALA A 198 19.25 10.49 7.60
C ALA A 198 18.35 9.54 8.41
N CYS A 199 17.35 8.94 7.75
CA CYS A 199 16.47 7.95 8.38
C CYS A 199 17.24 6.72 8.87
N GLN A 200 18.21 6.23 8.09
CA GLN A 200 19.04 5.09 8.49
C GLN A 200 19.92 5.40 9.71
N LYS A 201 20.49 6.61 9.77
CA LYS A 201 21.28 7.05 10.94
C LYS A 201 20.42 7.17 12.20
N ALA A 202 19.18 7.63 12.05
CA ALA A 202 18.23 7.79 13.14
C ALA A 202 17.42 6.52 13.47
N TRP A 203 17.65 5.39 12.80
CA TRP A 203 16.79 4.19 12.89
C TRP A 203 16.55 3.68 14.31
N ASN A 204 17.56 3.77 15.18
CA ASN A 204 17.46 3.30 16.57
C ASN A 204 16.99 4.39 17.55
N ASP A 205 16.66 5.59 17.05
CA ASP A 205 16.12 6.71 17.80
C ASP A 205 14.74 7.10 17.23
N PRO A 206 13.64 6.54 17.78
CA PRO A 206 12.30 6.79 17.27
C PRO A 206 11.89 8.25 17.29
N GLN A 207 12.40 9.05 18.24
CA GLN A 207 12.10 10.47 18.30
C GLN A 207 12.76 11.20 17.15
N THR A 208 14.08 11.03 17.01
CA THR A 208 14.86 11.69 15.96
C THR A 208 14.38 11.27 14.57
N LEU A 209 14.06 9.98 14.38
CA LEU A 209 13.49 9.48 13.13
C LEU A 209 12.15 10.14 12.81
N ASN A 210 11.28 10.31 13.81
CA ASN A 210 9.99 10.96 13.63
C ASN A 210 10.15 12.45 13.30
N GLU A 211 11.06 13.15 13.96
CA GLU A 211 11.38 14.56 13.67
C GLU A 211 11.89 14.74 12.23
N ILE A 212 12.76 13.86 11.75
CA ILE A 212 13.22 13.87 10.35
C ILE A 212 12.05 13.67 9.38
N LEU A 213 11.18 12.69 9.65
CA LEU A 213 10.03 12.42 8.78
C LEU A 213 9.06 13.63 8.73
N LEU A 214 8.84 14.30 9.86
CA LEU A 214 8.01 15.50 9.91
C LEU A 214 8.65 16.67 9.13
N ASP A 215 9.92 17.00 9.39
CA ASP A 215 10.64 18.08 8.69
C ASP A 215 10.68 17.89 7.17
N VAL A 216 10.83 16.64 6.72
CA VAL A 216 10.81 16.33 5.29
C VAL A 216 9.40 16.44 4.71
N SER A 217 8.37 16.05 5.48
CA SER A 217 6.97 16.10 5.02
C SER A 217 6.44 17.52 4.83
N GLU A 218 6.96 18.51 5.55
CA GLU A 218 6.62 19.93 5.41
C GLU A 218 7.04 20.53 4.05
N ARG A 219 7.79 19.78 3.25
CA ARG A 219 8.29 20.20 1.92
C ARG A 219 7.43 19.69 0.76
N ILE A 220 6.35 18.97 1.06
CA ILE A 220 5.38 18.42 0.11
C ILE A 220 4.19 19.37 0.04
#